data_AF-A0A8X6K012-F1
#
_entry.id   AF-A0A8X6K012-F1
#
_cell.length_a   1.000
_cell.length_b   1.000
_cell.length_c   1.000
_cell.angle_alpha   90.00
_cell.angle_beta   90.00
_cell.angle_gamma   90.00
#
_symmetry.space_group_name_H-M   'P 1'
#
loop_
_entity.id
_entity.type
_entity.pdbx_description
1 polymer ?
#
loop_
_entity_poly.entity_id
_entity_poly.type
_entity_poly.pdbx_seq_one_letter_code
_entity_poly.pdbx_strand_id
1 'polypeptide(L)'
;MDALAIGYACCATIPRLELLGASIGGRNASTILETLNLPLKTYFWTDSMTVLGWITNSEPWNEFVGNRVREIRELTNVEDWRFVPGDLNPADLPSCSCDSSKPLRSQWWEGPKCLYESPECWPYTEITLPQEALLERRKSETLRIEQSQSVKKTMFGRCIVPVKRLDL
;
A
#
# COMPACT_ATOMS: atom_id res chain seq x y z
N MET A 1 23.24 9.40 -18.93
CA MET A 1 22.73 9.20 -17.55
C MET A 1 21.55 10.14 -17.45
N ASP A 2 20.36 9.59 -17.64
CA ASP A 2 19.27 10.30 -18.28
C ASP A 2 18.38 11.00 -17.26
N ALA A 3 18.03 12.25 -17.54
CA ALA A 3 17.16 13.09 -16.71
C ALA A 3 15.78 12.45 -16.43
N LEU A 4 15.37 11.46 -17.23
CA LEU A 4 14.19 10.62 -16.97
C LEU A 4 14.31 9.83 -15.66
N ALA A 5 15.48 9.30 -15.30
CA ALA A 5 15.63 8.48 -14.09
C ALA A 5 15.48 9.29 -12.78
N ILE A 6 15.84 10.59 -12.81
CA ILE A 6 15.70 11.49 -11.66
C ILE A 6 14.23 11.89 -11.46
N GLY A 7 13.46 12.07 -12.55
CA GLY A 7 12.02 12.31 -12.48
C GLY A 7 11.23 11.10 -11.96
N TYR A 8 11.60 9.88 -12.38
CA TYR A 8 10.93 8.65 -11.93
C TYR A 8 11.28 8.25 -10.49
N ALA A 9 12.49 8.55 -10.01
CA ALA A 9 12.89 8.26 -8.62
C ALA A 9 12.14 9.13 -7.58
N CYS A 10 11.77 10.36 -7.94
CA CYS A 10 10.92 11.23 -7.11
C CYS A 10 9.47 10.74 -7.04
N CYS A 11 8.93 10.22 -8.16
CA CYS A 11 7.55 9.76 -8.24
C CYS A 11 7.27 8.52 -7.38
N ALA A 12 8.24 7.59 -7.25
CA ALA A 12 8.05 6.39 -6.42
C ALA A 12 8.16 6.64 -4.90
N THR A 13 8.81 7.73 -4.47
CA THR A 13 8.95 8.06 -3.04
C THR A 13 7.78 8.86 -2.51
N ILE A 14 7.08 9.63 -3.36
CA ILE A 14 5.94 10.46 -2.97
C ILE A 14 4.81 9.63 -2.33
N PRO A 15 4.30 8.53 -2.92
CA PRO A 15 3.21 7.76 -2.31
C PRO A 15 3.57 7.10 -0.97
N ARG A 16 4.83 6.70 -0.80
CA ARG A 16 5.31 6.13 0.47
C ARG A 16 5.42 7.19 1.57
N LEU A 17 5.78 8.43 1.21
CA LEU A 17 5.80 9.56 2.14
C LEU A 17 4.37 9.99 2.53
N GLU A 18 3.46 10.04 1.55
CA GLU A 18 2.03 10.28 1.80
C GLU A 18 1.44 9.21 2.73
N LEU A 19 1.79 7.93 2.52
CA LEU A 19 1.37 6.83 3.40
C LEU A 19 1.91 6.99 4.82
N LEU A 20 3.16 7.46 4.98
CA LEU A 20 3.71 7.78 6.30
C LEU A 20 2.96 8.93 6.96
N GLY A 21 2.59 9.96 6.20
CA GLY A 21 1.73 11.04 6.66
C GLY A 21 0.39 10.52 7.20
N ALA A 22 -0.25 9.61 6.45
CA ALA A 22 -1.47 8.93 6.89
C ALA A 22 -1.27 8.11 8.17
N SER A 23 -0.17 7.36 8.30
CA SER A 23 0.15 6.62 9.54
C SER A 23 0.32 7.55 10.75
N ILE A 24 1.03 8.67 10.58
CA ILE A 24 1.20 9.67 11.64
C ILE A 24 -0.15 10.30 12.01
N GLY A 25 -0.97 10.63 11.01
CA GLY A 25 -2.33 11.13 11.22
C GLY A 25 -3.20 10.18 12.06
N GLY A 26 -3.14 8.86 11.78
CA GLY A 26 -3.83 7.84 12.56
C GLY A 26 -3.37 7.80 14.03
N ARG A 27 -2.06 7.82 14.28
CA ARG A 27 -1.50 7.86 15.66
C ARG A 27 -1.91 9.12 16.41
N ASN A 28 -1.88 10.27 15.75
CA ASN A 28 -2.31 11.54 16.33
C ASN A 28 -3.78 11.50 16.71
N ALA A 29 -4.64 10.99 15.83
CA ALA A 29 -6.06 10.87 16.10
C ALA A 29 -6.34 9.93 17.28
N SER A 30 -5.72 8.74 17.33
CA SER A 30 -5.86 7.82 18.48
C SER A 30 -5.43 8.50 19.79
N THR A 31 -4.28 9.18 19.80
CA THR A 31 -3.80 9.91 20.97
C THR A 31 -4.79 10.98 21.43
N ILE A 32 -5.33 11.77 20.50
CA ILE A 32 -6.30 12.85 20.80
C ILE A 32 -7.60 12.26 21.34
N LEU A 33 -8.13 11.22 20.72
CA LEU A 33 -9.38 10.58 21.11
C LEU A 33 -9.27 9.93 22.50
N GLU A 34 -8.15 9.25 22.77
CA GLU A 34 -7.85 8.68 24.09
C GLU A 34 -7.72 9.77 25.17
N THR A 35 -7.06 10.88 24.83
CA THR A 35 -6.84 11.99 25.78
C THR A 35 -8.14 12.74 26.08
N LEU A 36 -8.95 13.02 25.07
CA LEU A 36 -10.22 13.72 25.23
C LEU A 36 -11.28 12.85 25.90
N ASN A 37 -11.23 11.53 25.68
CA ASN A 37 -12.20 10.55 26.18
C ASN A 37 -13.66 10.95 25.85
N LEU A 38 -13.87 11.42 24.63
CA LEU A 38 -15.18 11.83 24.10
C LEU A 38 -15.54 11.00 22.87
N PRO A 39 -16.82 10.66 22.67
CA PRO A 39 -17.28 9.97 21.47
C PRO A 39 -17.35 10.95 20.29
N LEU A 40 -16.20 11.26 19.69
CA LEU A 40 -16.10 12.15 18.52
C LEU A 40 -16.16 11.34 17.23
N LYS A 41 -17.09 11.70 16.34
CA LYS A 41 -17.06 11.20 14.97
C LYS A 41 -15.83 11.80 14.26
N THR A 42 -14.97 10.95 13.74
CA THR A 42 -13.68 11.32 13.16
C THR A 42 -13.63 10.87 11.70
N TYR A 43 -13.04 11.70 10.83
CA TYR A 43 -12.83 11.41 9.42
C TYR A 43 -11.38 11.71 9.05
N PHE A 44 -10.83 10.94 8.10
CA PHE A 44 -9.46 11.05 7.65
C PHE A 44 -9.43 11.39 6.16
N TRP A 45 -8.76 12.48 5.78
CA TRP A 45 -8.75 12.98 4.42
C TRP A 45 -7.35 12.88 3.84
N THR A 46 -7.26 12.39 2.60
CA THR A 46 -6.03 12.38 1.81
C THR A 46 -6.35 12.74 0.37
N ASP A 47 -5.44 13.48 -0.26
CA ASP A 47 -5.43 13.77 -1.70
C ASP A 47 -4.67 12.74 -2.53
N SER A 48 -4.15 11.70 -1.87
CA SER A 48 -3.48 10.60 -2.55
C SER A 48 -4.45 9.46 -2.80
N MET A 49 -4.89 9.32 -4.05
CA MET A 49 -5.66 8.16 -4.52
C MET A 49 -4.90 6.85 -4.27
N THR A 50 -3.58 6.87 -4.36
CA THR A 50 -2.73 5.71 -4.07
C THR A 50 -2.82 5.30 -2.61
N VAL A 51 -2.66 6.23 -1.67
CA VAL A 51 -2.77 5.95 -0.22
C VAL A 51 -4.17 5.48 0.13
N LEU A 52 -5.21 6.18 -0.35
CA LEU A 52 -6.59 5.80 -0.11
C LEU A 52 -6.89 4.41 -0.69
N GLY A 53 -6.38 4.11 -1.88
CA GLY A 53 -6.49 2.81 -2.50
C GLY A 53 -5.79 1.71 -1.70
N TRP A 54 -4.57 1.93 -1.19
CA TRP A 54 -3.89 0.96 -0.34
C TRP A 54 -4.61 0.69 0.98
N ILE A 55 -5.21 1.72 1.59
CA ILE A 55 -5.96 1.61 2.84
C ILE A 55 -7.28 0.86 2.64
N THR A 56 -7.95 1.03 1.49
CA THR A 56 -9.26 0.42 1.21
C THR A 56 -9.18 -0.97 0.59
N ASN A 57 -8.15 -1.28 -0.20
CA ASN A 57 -8.01 -2.56 -0.89
C ASN A 57 -7.31 -3.63 -0.02
N SER A 58 -7.77 -4.87 -0.10
CA SER A 58 -7.22 -6.02 0.66
C SER A 58 -6.15 -6.82 -0.08
N GLU A 59 -5.43 -6.19 -1.01
CA GLU A 59 -4.34 -6.83 -1.76
C GLU A 59 -3.14 -7.17 -0.85
N PRO A 60 -2.35 -8.20 -1.19
CA PRO A 60 -1.14 -8.54 -0.45
C PRO A 60 -0.04 -7.53 -0.80
N TRP A 61 0.00 -6.41 -0.08
CA TRP A 61 1.07 -5.42 -0.23
C TRP A 61 2.43 -5.98 0.22
N ASN A 62 3.50 -5.39 -0.30
CA ASN A 62 4.84 -5.65 0.19
C ASN A 62 5.01 -5.20 1.65
N GLU A 63 6.18 -5.45 2.22
CA GLU A 63 6.40 -5.24 3.64
C GLU A 63 6.25 -3.78 4.08
N PHE A 64 6.76 -2.83 3.28
CA PHE A 64 6.66 -1.41 3.63
C PHE A 64 5.20 -0.93 3.64
N VAL A 65 4.48 -1.13 2.53
CA VAL A 65 3.08 -0.67 2.42
C VAL A 65 2.18 -1.47 3.36
N GLY A 66 2.33 -2.79 3.38
CA GLY A 66 1.48 -3.69 4.17
C GLY A 66 1.59 -3.47 5.68
N ASN A 67 2.77 -3.17 6.21
CA ASN A 67 2.92 -2.87 7.63
C ASN A 67 2.23 -1.55 8.02
N ARG A 68 2.25 -0.54 7.14
CA ARG A 68 1.67 0.79 7.41
C ARG A 68 0.16 0.79 7.23
N VAL A 69 -0.33 0.10 6.19
CA VAL A 69 -1.76 -0.14 6.01
C VAL A 69 -2.34 -0.91 7.19
N ARG A 70 -1.63 -1.93 7.71
CA ARG A 70 -2.08 -2.67 8.90
C ARG A 70 -2.21 -1.76 10.11
N GLU A 71 -1.17 -0.98 10.40
CA GLU A 71 -1.18 -0.01 11.50
C GLU A 71 -2.33 1.00 11.37
N ILE A 72 -2.54 1.57 10.18
CA ILE A 72 -3.65 2.50 9.94
C ILE A 72 -5.01 1.84 10.23
N ARG A 73 -5.20 0.60 9.79
CA ARG A 73 -6.44 -0.17 10.00
C ARG A 73 -6.66 -0.62 11.45
N GLU A 74 -5.59 -0.72 12.23
CA GLU A 74 -5.67 -0.99 13.68
C GLU A 74 -6.06 0.28 14.46
N LEU A 75 -5.61 1.45 14.00
CA LEU A 75 -5.84 2.73 14.67
C LEU A 75 -7.14 3.44 14.22
N THR A 76 -7.66 3.11 13.05
CA THR A 76 -8.75 3.85 12.39
C THR A 76 -9.72 2.91 11.66
N ASN A 77 -10.95 3.35 11.42
CA ASN A 77 -11.88 2.62 10.55
C ASN A 77 -11.62 2.97 9.09
N VAL A 78 -11.52 1.95 8.22
CA VAL A 78 -11.35 2.13 6.76
C VAL A 78 -12.46 3.01 6.17
N GLU A 79 -13.69 2.84 6.64
CA GLU A 79 -14.87 3.58 6.16
C GLU A 79 -14.90 5.06 6.54
N ASP A 80 -13.98 5.52 7.39
CA ASP A 80 -13.84 6.93 7.76
C ASP A 80 -12.79 7.67 6.91
N TRP A 81 -12.08 6.96 6.00
CA TRP A 81 -11.14 7.55 5.06
C TRP A 81 -11.83 8.12 3.82
N ARG A 82 -11.41 9.30 3.38
CA ARG A 82 -12.02 10.06 2.28
C ARG A 82 -10.95 10.67 1.38
N PHE A 83 -11.32 10.89 0.13
CA PHE A 83 -10.52 11.66 -0.82
C PHE A 83 -10.84 13.14 -0.70
N VAL A 84 -9.82 14.00 -0.71
CA VAL A 84 -9.97 15.45 -0.93
C VAL A 84 -9.15 15.84 -2.17
N PRO A 85 -9.69 16.61 -3.13
CA PRO A 85 -8.87 17.13 -4.21
C PRO A 85 -7.68 17.95 -3.68
N GLY A 86 -6.49 17.84 -4.29
CA GLY A 86 -5.28 18.55 -3.83
C GLY A 86 -5.47 20.07 -3.67
N ASP A 87 -6.19 20.70 -4.61
CA ASP A 87 -6.53 22.14 -4.51
C ASP A 87 -7.39 22.51 -3.29
N LEU A 88 -8.05 21.52 -2.68
CA LEU A 88 -8.86 21.66 -1.47
C LEU A 88 -8.17 21.07 -0.24
N ASN A 89 -6.96 20.51 -0.36
CA ASN A 89 -6.21 19.91 0.74
C ASN A 89 -5.44 20.98 1.52
N PRO A 90 -5.89 21.39 2.72
CA PRO A 90 -5.18 22.39 3.51
C PRO A 90 -3.83 21.88 4.04
N ALA A 91 -3.61 20.55 4.10
CA ALA A 91 -2.40 19.95 4.65
C ALA A 91 -1.17 20.13 3.75
N ASP A 92 -1.36 20.48 2.48
CA ASP A 92 -0.28 20.81 1.55
C ASP A 92 0.43 22.10 1.94
N LEU A 93 -0.31 23.07 2.49
CA LEU A 93 0.23 24.38 2.86
C LEU A 93 1.35 24.28 3.92
N PRO A 94 1.17 23.59 5.06
CA PRO A 94 2.25 23.40 6.02
C PRO A 94 3.29 22.34 5.57
N SER A 95 2.95 21.44 4.64
CA SER A 95 3.85 20.40 4.14
C SER A 95 4.79 20.92 3.05
N CYS A 96 4.42 22.00 2.36
CA CYS A 96 5.26 22.71 1.40
C CYS A 96 6.28 23.60 2.11
N SER A 97 7.57 23.34 1.88
CA SER A 97 8.71 24.07 2.46
C SER A 97 8.86 25.53 1.98
N CYS A 98 7.89 26.05 1.21
CA CYS A 98 8.00 27.37 0.59
C CYS A 98 7.10 28.39 1.32
N ASP A 99 7.70 29.06 2.31
CA ASP A 99 7.19 30.21 3.09
C ASP A 99 6.27 29.87 4.28
N SER A 100 6.84 29.92 5.49
CA SER A 100 6.16 29.69 6.76
C SER A 100 5.07 30.72 7.09
N SER A 101 5.00 31.85 6.36
CA SER A 101 3.94 32.84 6.52
C SER A 101 2.65 32.49 5.76
N LYS A 102 2.71 31.54 4.80
CA LYS A 102 1.53 31.13 4.01
C LYS A 102 0.47 30.43 4.85
N PRO A 103 0.79 29.44 5.71
CA PRO A 103 -0.20 28.87 6.62
C PRO A 103 -0.86 29.97 7.45
N LEU A 104 -0.07 30.87 8.05
CA LEU A 104 -0.53 32.01 8.87
C LEU A 104 -1.50 33.00 8.19
N ARG A 105 -1.69 32.92 6.87
CA ARG A 105 -2.60 33.80 6.10
C ARG A 105 -3.61 33.02 5.26
N SER A 106 -3.72 31.71 5.48
CA SER A 106 -4.52 30.80 4.67
C SER A 106 -5.64 30.17 5.49
N GLN A 107 -6.54 29.46 4.82
CA GLN A 107 -7.63 28.70 5.46
C GLN A 107 -7.16 27.37 6.09
N TRP A 108 -5.86 27.16 6.33
CA TRP A 108 -5.37 25.85 6.80
C TRP A 108 -5.95 25.43 8.17
N TRP A 109 -6.24 26.39 9.06
CA TRP A 109 -6.85 26.14 10.37
C TRP A 109 -8.38 26.04 10.31
N GLU A 110 -9.01 26.56 9.25
CA GLU A 110 -10.46 26.49 9.02
C GLU A 110 -10.83 25.17 8.33
N GLY A 111 -9.97 24.68 7.44
CA GLY A 111 -10.29 23.57 6.55
C GLY A 111 -11.18 24.00 5.38
N PRO A 112 -11.43 23.10 4.41
CA PRO A 112 -12.22 23.43 3.24
C PRO A 112 -13.70 23.60 3.58
N LYS A 113 -14.36 24.55 2.90
CA LYS A 113 -15.77 24.92 3.13
C LYS A 113 -16.73 23.73 3.11
N CYS A 114 -16.47 22.72 2.28
CA CYS A 114 -17.30 21.54 2.17
C CYS A 114 -17.43 20.76 3.50
N LEU A 115 -16.46 20.86 4.42
CA LEU A 115 -16.54 20.16 5.72
C LEU A 115 -17.58 20.76 6.67
N TYR A 116 -18.02 22.00 6.42
CA TYR A 116 -19.09 22.64 7.19
C TYR A 116 -20.48 22.29 6.65
N GLU A 117 -20.54 21.72 5.45
CA GLU A 117 -21.78 21.23 4.84
C GLU A 117 -22.07 19.78 5.27
N SER A 118 -23.27 19.30 4.96
CA SER A 118 -23.64 17.93 5.27
C SER A 118 -22.77 16.91 4.51
N PRO A 119 -22.57 15.68 5.04
CA PRO A 119 -21.73 14.67 4.39
C PRO A 119 -22.12 14.32 2.95
N GLU A 120 -23.37 14.56 2.56
CA GLU A 120 -23.88 14.37 1.21
C GLU A 120 -23.34 15.42 0.22
N CYS A 121 -22.87 16.56 0.73
CA CYS A 121 -22.25 17.65 -0.05
C CYS A 121 -20.73 17.55 -0.11
N TRP A 122 -20.14 16.54 0.55
CA TRP A 122 -18.70 16.33 0.53
C TRP A 122 -18.22 15.84 -0.84
N PRO A 123 -16.96 16.11 -1.21
CA PRO A 123 -16.41 15.61 -2.46
C PRO A 123 -16.42 14.08 -2.45
N TYR A 124 -17.16 13.50 -3.39
CA TYR A 124 -17.13 12.08 -3.68
C TYR A 124 -16.19 11.82 -4.84
N THR A 125 -15.43 10.74 -4.76
CA THR A 125 -14.60 10.28 -5.86
C THR A 125 -14.57 8.76 -5.85
N GLU A 126 -14.78 8.15 -7.01
CA GLU A 126 -14.60 6.70 -7.15
C GLU A 126 -13.14 6.35 -6.89
N ILE A 127 -12.91 5.48 -5.91
CA ILE A 127 -11.57 5.06 -5.53
C ILE A 127 -11.05 4.12 -6.63
N THR A 128 -10.21 4.65 -7.50
CA THR A 128 -9.49 3.87 -8.49
C THR A 128 -8.03 3.78 -8.06
N LEU A 129 -7.53 2.56 -7.84
CA LEU A 129 -6.14 2.35 -7.50
C LEU A 129 -5.27 2.54 -8.74
N PRO A 130 -4.32 3.49 -8.75
CA PRO A 130 -3.45 3.71 -9.90
C PRO A 130 -2.55 2.49 -10.20
N GLN A 131 -2.17 2.30 -11.46
CA GLN A 131 -1.40 1.12 -11.88
C GLN A 131 -0.02 1.06 -11.22
N GLU A 132 0.60 2.22 -11.00
CA GLU A 132 1.85 2.40 -10.26
C GLU A 132 1.75 1.93 -8.81
N ALA A 133 0.59 2.09 -8.17
CA ALA A 133 0.36 1.63 -6.81
C ALA A 133 0.37 0.10 -6.71
N LEU A 134 0.01 -0.60 -7.78
CA LEU A 134 0.07 -2.06 -7.88
C LEU A 134 1.50 -2.60 -7.97
N LEU A 135 2.50 -1.75 -8.25
CA LEU A 135 3.91 -2.15 -8.22
C LEU A 135 4.37 -2.55 -6.81
N GLU A 136 3.70 -2.02 -5.77
CA GLU A 136 3.97 -2.34 -4.37
C GLU A 136 3.27 -3.62 -3.90
N ARG A 137 2.54 -4.32 -4.78
CA ARG A 137 1.98 -5.64 -4.48
C ARG A 137 3.13 -6.65 -4.30
N ARG A 138 3.02 -7.48 -3.27
CA ARG A 138 3.97 -8.57 -2.99
C ARG A 138 4.03 -9.49 -4.20
N LYS A 139 5.23 -9.66 -4.77
CA LYS A 139 5.46 -10.64 -5.82
C LYS A 139 5.45 -12.03 -5.18
N SER A 140 4.60 -12.92 -5.68
CA SER A 140 4.59 -14.33 -5.28
C SER A 140 5.85 -15.00 -5.80
N GLU A 141 6.72 -15.51 -4.92
CA GLU A 141 7.76 -16.44 -5.34
C GLU A 141 7.12 -17.79 -5.65
N THR A 142 6.97 -18.10 -6.95
CA THR A 142 6.60 -19.45 -7.37
C THR A 142 7.79 -20.37 -7.11
N LEU A 143 7.78 -21.10 -5.99
CA LEU A 143 8.72 -22.20 -5.75
C LEU A 143 8.57 -23.23 -6.89
N ARG A 144 9.48 -23.21 -7.86
CA ARG A 144 9.62 -24.28 -8.86
C ARG A 144 10.14 -25.51 -8.14
N ILE A 145 9.23 -26.37 -7.68
CA ILE A 145 9.59 -27.74 -7.29
C ILE A 145 9.93 -28.47 -8.59
N GLU A 146 11.22 -28.55 -8.93
CA GLU A 146 11.68 -29.43 -10.00
C GLU A 146 11.45 -30.89 -9.57
N GLN A 147 10.40 -31.52 -10.12
CA GLN A 147 10.22 -32.96 -9.98
C GLN A 147 11.30 -33.68 -10.77
N SER A 148 12.32 -34.19 -10.08
CA SER A 148 13.28 -35.13 -10.64
C SER A 148 12.54 -36.44 -10.99
N GLN A 149 12.15 -36.61 -12.25
CA GLN A 149 11.64 -37.88 -12.75
C GLN A 149 12.79 -38.88 -12.87
N SER A 150 12.86 -39.81 -11.92
CA SER A 150 13.66 -41.04 -12.03
C SER A 150 13.10 -41.88 -13.18
N VAL A 151 13.74 -41.82 -14.36
CA VAL A 151 13.46 -42.72 -15.49
C VAL A 151 13.73 -44.15 -15.03
N LYS A 152 12.66 -44.91 -14.76
CA LYS A 152 12.72 -46.37 -14.65
C LYS A 152 13.04 -46.93 -16.03
N LYS A 153 14.32 -47.16 -16.31
CA LYS A 153 14.78 -47.87 -17.52
C LYS A 153 14.47 -49.35 -17.33
N THR A 154 13.37 -49.81 -17.92
CA THR A 154 13.05 -51.23 -18.10
C THR A 154 14.12 -51.87 -18.97
N MET A 155 14.96 -52.73 -18.38
CA MET A 155 15.92 -53.55 -19.11
C MET A 155 15.28 -54.91 -19.42
N PHE A 156 14.64 -55.04 -20.59
CA PHE A 156 14.45 -56.35 -21.19
C PHE A 156 15.68 -56.65 -22.05
N GLY A 157 16.63 -57.39 -21.49
CA GLY A 157 17.78 -57.96 -22.17
C GLY A 157 17.93 -59.41 -21.75
N ARG A 158 17.33 -60.32 -22.51
CA ARG A 158 17.58 -61.76 -22.38
C ARG A 158 19.05 -62.01 -22.71
N CYS A 159 19.83 -62.52 -21.76
CA CYS A 159 21.07 -63.22 -22.05
C CYS A 159 21.08 -64.50 -21.22
N ILE A 160 20.67 -65.60 -21.85
CA ILE A 160 20.80 -66.95 -21.33
C ILE A 160 22.29 -67.29 -21.42
N VAL A 161 22.95 -67.47 -20.28
CA VAL A 161 24.29 -68.07 -20.21
C VAL A 161 24.15 -69.58 -19.96
N PRO A 162 24.82 -70.45 -20.74
CA PRO A 162 24.79 -71.89 -20.48
C PRO A 162 25.71 -72.23 -19.29
N VAL A 163 25.13 -72.82 -18.25
CA VAL A 163 25.88 -73.42 -17.13
C VAL A 163 26.50 -74.73 -17.64
N LYS A 164 27.83 -74.77 -17.73
CA LYS A 164 28.58 -76.04 -17.87
C LYS A 164 28.56 -76.75 -16.53
N ARG A 165 27.94 -77.93 -16.48
CA ARG A 165 28.06 -78.92 -15.40
C ARG A 165 29.15 -79.90 -15.83
N LEU A 166 30.25 -79.96 -15.10
CA LEU A 166 31.27 -81.00 -15.22
C LEU A 166 31.32 -81.71 -13.87
N ASP A 167 30.75 -82.91 -13.83
CA ASP A 167 31.07 -83.92 -12.82
C ASP A 167 31.60 -85.13 -13.60
N LEU A 168 32.93 -85.27 -13.55
CA LEU A 168 33.82 -86.44 -13.55
C LEU A 168 35.19 -86.07 -14.14
#